data_AF-A0A961Q1H7-F1
#
_entry.id   AF-A0A961Q1H7-F1
#
_cell.length_a   1.000
_cell.length_b   1.000
_cell.length_c   1.000
_cell.angle_alpha   90.00
_cell.angle_beta   90.00
_cell.angle_gamma   90.00
#
_symmetry.space_group_name_H-M   'P 1'
#
loop_
_entity.id
_entity.type
_entity.pdbx_description
1 polymer ?
#
loop_
_entity_poly.entity_id
_entity_poly.type
_entity_poly.pdbx_seq_one_letter_code
_entity_poly.pdbx_strand_id
1 'polypeptide(L)'
;MRTASTYRRLQRFFQHVRLGEDWALPLVAGLVGPARNWTLVLDRTNWSIGAREVNYLVLAVVTRRFRVPLLWTVLPGKGNSSTAARIALVRRYLAHFPASSIGVLLADRPIDVSVRTDRPAGEVASTIVSITG
;
A
#
# COMPACT_ATOMS: atom_id res chain seq x y z
N MET A 1 38.00 -2.92 0.83
CA MET A 1 36.84 -2.46 1.65
C MET A 1 36.14 -1.29 0.96
N ARG A 2 35.00 -1.49 0.28
CA ARG A 2 34.28 -0.45 -0.49
C ARG A 2 32.93 -0.03 0.14
N THR A 3 32.52 -0.71 1.21
CA THR A 3 31.17 -0.62 1.82
C THR A 3 30.96 0.64 2.65
N ALA A 4 31.98 1.11 3.38
CA ALA A 4 31.88 2.27 4.27
C ALA A 4 31.74 3.62 3.55
N SER A 5 32.14 3.69 2.27
CA SER A 5 32.02 4.91 1.45
C SER A 5 30.63 5.02 0.83
N THR A 6 30.10 3.92 0.27
CA THR A 6 28.74 3.87 -0.28
C THR A 6 27.69 4.09 0.80
N TYR A 7 27.85 3.49 1.99
CA TYR A 7 26.94 3.69 3.11
C TYR A 7 26.87 5.17 3.54
N ARG A 8 28.03 5.84 3.66
CA ARG A 8 28.09 7.26 4.00
C ARG A 8 27.48 8.17 2.94
N ARG A 9 27.60 7.82 1.65
CA ARG A 9 26.94 8.55 0.55
C ARG A 9 25.42 8.41 0.63
N LEU A 10 24.93 7.21 0.87
CA LEU A 10 23.51 6.95 1.05
C LEU A 10 22.96 7.72 2.26
N GLN A 11 23.67 7.69 3.38
CA GLN A 11 23.29 8.44 4.58
C GLN A 11 23.23 9.95 4.32
N ARG A 12 24.21 10.53 3.63
CA ARG A 12 24.20 11.96 3.26
C ARG A 12 23.03 12.32 2.35
N PHE A 13 22.66 11.43 1.43
CA PHE A 13 21.50 11.62 0.56
C PHE A 13 20.20 11.68 1.38
N PHE A 14 19.97 10.70 2.25
CA PHE A 14 18.78 10.67 3.11
C PHE A 14 18.76 11.74 4.22
N GLN A 15 19.91 12.35 4.55
CA GLN A 15 19.96 13.49 5.47
C GLN A 15 19.38 14.78 4.88
N HIS A 16 19.53 14.98 3.56
CA HIS A 16 19.12 16.23 2.89
C HIS A 16 17.82 16.08 2.10
N VAL A 17 17.37 14.85 1.83
CA VAL A 17 16.13 14.58 1.09
C VAL A 17 15.02 14.21 2.06
N ARG A 18 13.96 15.04 2.09
CA ARG A 18 12.69 14.71 2.73
C ARG A 18 11.81 13.98 1.72
N LEU A 19 11.76 12.65 1.84
CA LEU A 19 10.89 11.84 1.01
C LEU A 19 9.47 11.89 1.57
N GLY A 20 8.50 12.27 0.73
CA GLY A 20 7.07 12.25 1.08
C GLY A 20 6.58 10.82 1.31
N GLU A 21 5.42 10.63 1.94
CA GLU A 21 4.94 9.31 2.37
C GLU A 21 4.81 8.28 1.22
N ASP A 22 4.53 8.76 0.00
CA ASP A 22 4.32 7.93 -1.20
C ASP A 22 5.53 7.92 -2.15
N TRP A 23 6.71 8.39 -1.72
CA TRP A 23 7.87 8.58 -2.61
C TRP A 23 8.28 7.33 -3.39
N ALA A 24 8.09 6.15 -2.81
CA ALA A 24 8.48 4.88 -3.40
C ALA A 24 7.45 4.36 -4.41
N LEU A 25 6.22 4.89 -4.39
CA LEU A 25 5.12 4.41 -5.21
C LEU A 25 5.44 4.37 -6.71
N PRO A 26 5.95 5.44 -7.36
CA PRO A 26 6.26 5.40 -8.79
C PRO A 26 7.37 4.41 -9.12
N LEU A 27 8.37 4.25 -8.23
CA LEU A 27 9.45 3.28 -8.42
C LEU A 27 8.92 1.85 -8.37
N VAL A 28 8.13 1.54 -7.34
CA VAL A 28 7.58 0.20 -7.15
C VAL A 28 6.56 -0.12 -8.24
N ALA A 29 5.66 0.81 -8.57
CA ALA A 29 4.70 0.63 -9.65
C ALA A 29 5.40 0.40 -11.00
N GLY A 30 6.48 1.12 -11.28
CA GLY A 30 7.30 0.90 -12.47
C GLY A 30 7.92 -0.50 -12.55
N LEU A 31 8.27 -1.10 -11.40
CA LEU A 31 8.79 -2.47 -11.33
C LEU A 31 7.69 -3.53 -11.47
N VAL A 32 6.48 -3.27 -10.97
CA VAL A 32 5.34 -4.18 -11.07
C VAL A 32 4.79 -4.22 -12.50
N GLY A 33 4.83 -3.09 -13.21
CA GLY A 33 4.35 -2.95 -14.59
C GLY A 33 3.06 -2.12 -14.68
N PRO A 34 2.35 -2.15 -15.82
CA PRO A 34 1.16 -1.34 -16.02
C PRO A 34 0.06 -1.67 -15.00
N ALA A 35 -0.56 -0.64 -14.42
CA ALA A 35 -1.66 -0.75 -13.46
C ALA A 35 -2.98 -1.14 -14.14
N ARG A 36 -3.08 -2.38 -14.61
CA ARG A 36 -4.27 -2.94 -15.26
C ARG A 36 -4.72 -4.18 -14.51
N ASN A 37 -5.91 -4.12 -13.91
CA ASN A 37 -6.57 -5.26 -13.26
C ASN A 37 -5.68 -5.94 -12.19
N TRP A 38 -5.03 -5.16 -11.35
CA TRP A 38 -4.21 -5.66 -10.25
C TRP A 38 -5.07 -6.30 -9.17
N THR A 39 -4.58 -7.42 -8.64
CA THR A 39 -5.05 -7.96 -7.36
C THR A 39 -4.32 -7.22 -6.24
N LEU A 40 -5.06 -6.46 -5.46
CA LEU A 40 -4.57 -5.76 -4.29
C LEU A 40 -4.89 -6.54 -3.03
N VAL A 41 -3.99 -6.49 -2.05
CA VAL A 41 -4.21 -7.04 -0.71
C VAL A 41 -3.87 -5.99 0.34
N LEU A 42 -4.75 -5.89 1.33
CA LEU A 42 -4.52 -5.17 2.57
C LEU A 42 -4.04 -6.16 3.63
N ASP A 43 -2.82 -5.95 4.08
CA ASP A 43 -2.18 -6.80 5.08
C ASP A 43 -1.65 -5.97 6.25
N ARG A 44 -1.67 -6.55 7.46
CA ARG A 44 -1.05 -5.95 8.65
C ARG A 44 0.27 -6.65 8.91
N THR A 45 1.35 -5.88 8.98
CA THR A 45 2.67 -6.41 9.34
C THR A 45 3.17 -5.74 10.61
N ASN A 46 3.54 -6.55 11.61
CA ASN A 46 4.14 -6.07 12.85
C ASN A 46 5.66 -6.23 12.76
N TRP A 47 6.37 -5.12 12.93
CA TRP A 47 7.82 -5.07 12.89
C TRP A 47 8.35 -4.71 14.28
N SER A 48 9.23 -5.54 14.81
CA SER A 48 9.96 -5.24 16.04
C SER A 48 11.28 -4.57 15.68
N ILE A 49 11.38 -3.26 15.93
CA ILE A 49 12.62 -2.50 15.79
C ILE A 49 13.23 -2.32 17.19
N GLY A 50 14.14 -3.21 17.55
CA GLY A 50 14.68 -3.28 18.91
C GLY A 50 13.57 -3.58 19.92
N ALA A 51 13.36 -2.68 20.89
CA ALA A 51 12.29 -2.79 21.89
C ALA A 51 10.95 -2.18 21.44
N ARG A 52 10.90 -1.52 20.27
CA ARG A 52 9.69 -0.84 19.78
C ARG A 52 8.97 -1.73 18.77
N GLU A 53 7.72 -2.06 19.06
CA GLU A 53 6.82 -2.66 18.07
C GLU A 53 6.19 -1.57 17.21
N VAL A 54 6.24 -1.76 15.90
CA VAL A 54 5.66 -0.86 14.90
C VAL A 54 4.73 -1.67 14.02
N ASN A 55 3.44 -1.34 14.07
CA ASN A 55 2.43 -1.97 13.23
C ASN A 55 2.26 -1.15 11.95
N TYR A 56 2.38 -1.81 10.81
CA TYR A 56 2.10 -1.22 9.51
C TYR A 56 0.83 -1.83 8.92
N LEU A 57 0.00 -0.98 8.33
CA LEU A 57 -1.01 -1.40 7.37
C LEU A 57 -0.45 -1.19 5.98
N VAL A 58 -0.40 -2.25 5.18
CA VAL A 58 0.25 -2.27 3.87
C VAL A 58 -0.77 -2.63 2.80
N LEU A 59 -0.79 -1.86 1.72
CA LEU A 59 -1.49 -2.17 0.49
C LEU A 59 -0.47 -2.65 -0.54
N ALA A 60 -0.59 -3.91 -0.94
CA ALA A 60 0.34 -4.56 -1.85
C ALA A 60 -0.35 -5.08 -3.10
N VAL A 61 0.38 -5.08 -4.23
CA VAL A 61 -0.02 -5.82 -5.43
C VAL A 61 0.42 -7.26 -5.28
N VAL A 62 -0.51 -8.18 -5.49
CA VAL A 62 -0.26 -9.61 -5.54
C VAL A 62 -0.01 -10.01 -6.98
N THR A 63 1.20 -10.49 -7.23
CA THR A 63 1.57 -11.18 -8.47
C THR A 63 1.60 -12.69 -8.22
N ARG A 64 1.73 -13.50 -9.27
CA ARG A 64 1.80 -14.98 -9.10
C ARG A 64 2.94 -15.45 -8.18
N ARG A 65 4.03 -14.67 -8.07
CA ARG A 65 5.24 -15.05 -7.34
C ARG A 65 5.50 -14.21 -6.09
N PHE A 66 5.05 -12.95 -6.07
CA PHE A 66 5.44 -11.99 -5.05
C PHE A 66 4.28 -11.08 -4.64
N ARG A 67 4.32 -10.62 -3.39
CA ARG A 67 3.49 -9.52 -2.90
C ARG A 67 4.38 -8.29 -2.79
N VAL A 68 4.07 -7.29 -3.61
CA VAL A 68 4.91 -6.09 -3.71
C VAL A 68 4.18 -4.92 -3.04
N PRO A 69 4.71 -4.37 -1.94
CA PRO A 69 4.04 -3.28 -1.20
C PRO A 69 4.07 -1.99 -2.02
N LEU A 70 2.89 -1.41 -2.26
CA LEU A 70 2.77 -0.12 -2.95
C LEU A 70 2.73 1.05 -1.97
N LEU A 71 1.86 0.93 -0.96
CA LEU A 71 1.57 1.97 0.00
C LEU A 71 1.50 1.37 1.39
N TRP A 72 1.87 2.15 2.40
CA TRP A 72 1.74 1.75 3.78
C TRP A 72 1.49 2.97 4.67
N THR A 73 0.95 2.70 5.86
CA THR A 73 0.85 3.68 6.93
C THR A 73 1.20 3.04 8.27
N VAL A 74 1.81 3.82 9.16
CA VAL A 74 2.18 3.37 10.51
C VAL A 74 0.95 3.54 11.40
N LEU A 75 0.55 2.45 12.06
CA LEU A 75 -0.55 2.48 13.01
C LEU A 75 -0.05 2.91 14.39
N PRO A 76 -0.74 3.83 15.09
CA PRO A 76 -0.28 4.41 16.35
C PRO A 76 -0.35 3.45 17.56
N GLY A 77 -0.87 2.23 17.42
CA GLY A 77 -1.03 1.30 18.55
C GLY A 77 -0.98 -0.18 18.19
N LYS A 78 -0.92 -1.03 19.23
CA LYS A 78 -1.09 -2.49 19.14
C LYS A 78 -2.59 -2.81 19.12
N GLY A 79 -3.19 -2.80 17.94
CA GLY A 79 -4.63 -3.01 17.77
C GLY A 79 -5.02 -3.37 16.34
N ASN A 80 -6.30 -3.60 16.09
CA ASN A 80 -6.79 -3.80 14.72
C ASN A 80 -6.62 -2.51 13.90
N SER A 81 -6.34 -2.63 12.60
CA SER A 81 -6.42 -1.46 11.73
C SER A 81 -7.88 -1.00 11.75
N SER A 82 -8.11 0.26 12.12
CA SER A 82 -9.45 0.82 12.06
C SER A 82 -9.92 0.79 10.61
N THR A 83 -11.22 0.60 10.42
CA THR A 83 -11.89 0.74 9.12
C THR A 83 -11.47 2.05 8.45
N ALA A 84 -11.39 3.14 9.22
CA ALA A 84 -10.88 4.44 8.76
C ALA A 84 -9.45 4.40 8.20
N ALA A 85 -8.51 3.69 8.84
CA ALA A 85 -7.14 3.57 8.34
C ALA A 85 -7.08 2.80 7.01
N ARG A 86 -7.92 1.78 6.84
CA ARG A 86 -8.05 1.03 5.58
C ARG A 86 -8.61 1.92 4.46
N ILE A 87 -9.69 2.66 4.73
CA ILE A 87 -10.26 3.64 3.79
C ILE A 87 -9.20 4.66 3.40
N ALA A 88 -8.48 5.22 4.37
CA ALA A 88 -7.47 6.25 4.10
C ALA A 88 -6.37 5.72 3.16
N LEU A 89 -5.93 4.47 3.35
CA LEU A 89 -4.91 3.86 2.50
C LEU A 89 -5.43 3.57 1.08
N VAL A 90 -6.68 3.13 0.94
CA VAL A 90 -7.32 2.94 -0.38
C VAL A 90 -7.58 4.27 -1.08
N ARG A 91 -8.00 5.32 -0.35
CA ARG A 91 -8.14 6.67 -0.89
C ARG A 91 -6.81 7.23 -1.38
N ARG A 92 -5.72 6.99 -0.64
CA ARG A 92 -4.36 7.32 -1.08
C ARG A 92 -4.02 6.60 -2.38
N TYR A 93 -4.32 5.30 -2.49
CA TYR A 93 -4.13 4.57 -3.76
C TYR A 93 -4.90 5.21 -4.91
N LEU A 94 -6.18 5.54 -4.69
CA LEU A 94 -7.05 6.14 -5.70
C LEU A 94 -6.65 7.57 -6.12
N ALA A 95 -5.81 8.24 -5.31
CA ALA A 95 -5.22 9.52 -5.71
C ALA A 95 -4.11 9.36 -6.77
N HIS A 96 -3.52 8.17 -6.89
CA HIS A 96 -2.44 7.87 -7.84
C HIS A 96 -2.87 6.98 -9.01
N PHE A 97 -3.85 6.10 -8.79
CA PHE A 97 -4.34 5.16 -9.80
C PHE A 97 -5.86 5.23 -9.93
N PRO A 98 -6.41 5.08 -11.15
CA PRO A 98 -7.85 5.02 -11.33
C PRO A 98 -8.43 3.76 -10.70
N ALA A 99 -9.67 3.78 -10.19
CA ALA A 99 -10.30 2.60 -9.60
C ALA A 99 -10.35 1.38 -10.54
N SER A 100 -10.36 1.61 -11.85
CA SER A 100 -10.30 0.56 -12.88
C SER A 100 -8.99 -0.22 -12.92
N SER A 101 -7.93 0.24 -12.24
CA SER A 101 -6.70 -0.53 -12.09
C SER A 101 -6.86 -1.68 -11.10
N ILE A 102 -7.90 -1.68 -10.26
CA ILE A 102 -8.17 -2.70 -9.25
C ILE A 102 -9.07 -3.77 -9.87
N GLY A 103 -8.55 -4.98 -9.99
CA GLY A 103 -9.36 -6.16 -10.35
C GLY A 103 -9.99 -6.81 -9.13
N VAL A 104 -9.22 -6.95 -8.05
CA VAL A 104 -9.67 -7.58 -6.80
C VAL A 104 -9.01 -6.85 -5.63
N LEU A 105 -9.74 -6.65 -4.53
CA LEU A 105 -9.18 -6.15 -3.28
C LEU A 105 -9.46 -7.16 -2.16
N LEU A 106 -8.40 -7.74 -1.60
CA LEU A 106 -8.45 -8.73 -0.53
C LEU A 106 -8.03 -8.09 0.80
N ALA A 107 -8.61 -8.54 1.92
CA ALA A 107 -8.19 -8.14 3.26
C ALA A 107 -8.29 -9.30 4.26
N ASP A 108 -7.37 -9.36 5.23
CA ASP A 108 -7.20 -10.44 6.23
C ASP A 108 -8.39 -10.63 7.22
N ARG A 109 -9.44 -9.81 7.12
CA ARG A 109 -10.75 -9.98 7.81
C ARG A 109 -11.86 -9.46 6.89
N PRO A 110 -13.07 -10.05 6.91
CA PRO A 110 -13.95 -10.19 5.75
C PRO A 110 -14.26 -8.84 5.11
N ILE A 111 -13.50 -8.55 4.06
CA ILE A 111 -13.83 -7.60 3.00
C ILE A 111 -13.43 -8.38 1.74
N ASP A 112 -14.21 -9.40 1.41
CA ASP A 112 -14.10 -10.10 0.13
C ASP A 112 -14.85 -9.24 -0.89
N VAL A 113 -14.17 -8.25 -1.45
CA VAL A 113 -14.74 -7.37 -2.47
C VAL A 113 -14.15 -7.78 -3.81
N SER A 114 -14.90 -8.63 -4.51
CA SER A 114 -14.70 -8.87 -5.93
C SER A 114 -15.29 -7.69 -6.70
N VAL A 115 -14.43 -6.74 -7.07
CA VAL A 115 -14.81 -5.66 -7.98
C VAL A 115 -14.99 -6.28 -9.36
N ARG A 116 -16.24 -6.58 -9.76
CA ARG A 116 -16.51 -6.99 -11.14
C ARG A 116 -16.25 -5.81 -12.07
N THR A 117 -15.44 -6.06 -13.10
CA THR A 117 -14.87 -5.03 -13.99
C THR A 117 -15.87 -4.49 -15.02
N ASP A 118 -17.15 -4.85 -14.91
CA ASP A 118 -18.23 -4.48 -15.83
C ASP A 118 -18.94 -3.18 -15.44
N ARG A 119 -18.64 -2.62 -14.26
CA ARG A 119 -19.26 -1.39 -13.76
C ARG A 119 -18.44 -0.12 -14.03
N PRO A 120 -19.10 1.01 -14.32
CA PRO A 120 -18.42 2.29 -14.51
C PRO A 120 -17.65 2.72 -13.26
N ALA A 121 -16.48 3.34 -13.45
CA ALA A 121 -15.51 3.65 -12.39
C ALA A 121 -16.09 4.42 -11.18
N GLY A 122 -17.15 5.21 -11.38
CA GLY A 122 -17.85 5.92 -10.30
C GLY A 122 -18.63 5.01 -9.35
N GLU A 123 -19.09 3.85 -9.83
CA GLU A 123 -19.88 2.88 -9.04
C GLU A 123 -18.98 1.88 -8.29
N VAL A 124 -17.77 1.66 -8.80
CA VAL A 124 -16.71 0.92 -8.10
C VAL A 124 -16.22 1.71 -6.90
N ALA A 125 -16.02 3.03 -7.07
CA ALA A 125 -15.71 3.93 -5.97
C ALA A 125 -16.85 4.00 -4.95
N SER A 126 -18.12 4.04 -5.39
CA SER A 126 -19.26 3.99 -4.46
C SER A 126 -19.39 2.65 -3.75
N THR A 127 -19.10 1.52 -4.40
CA THR A 127 -19.11 0.19 -3.76
C THR A 127 -17.99 0.05 -2.73
N ILE A 128 -16.78 0.50 -3.05
CA ILE A 128 -15.65 0.54 -2.10
C ILE A 128 -15.94 1.52 -0.94
N VAL A 129 -16.65 2.62 -1.19
CA VAL A 129 -16.99 3.62 -0.15
C VAL A 129 -18.21 3.20 0.70
N SER A 130 -19.23 2.59 0.10
CA SER A 130 -20.48 2.18 0.78
C SER A 130 -20.35 0.95 1.65
N ILE A 131 -19.36 0.07 1.42
CA ILE A 131 -19.09 -1.10 2.28
C ILE A 131 -18.19 -0.73 3.48
N THR A 132 -17.62 0.47 3.46
CA THR A 132 -16.67 0.94 4.48
C THR A 132 -17.27 2.02 5.39
N GLY A 133 -18.58 2.25 5.29
CA GLY A 133 -19.41 3.06 6.20
C GLY A 133 -20.24 2.18 7.12
#